data_AF-A0A6P5RDS6-F1
#
_entry.id   AF-A0A6P5RDS6-F1
#
_cell.length_a   1.000
_cell.length_b   1.000
_cell.length_c   1.000
_cell.angle_alpha   90.00
_cell.angle_beta   90.00
_cell.angle_gamma   90.00
#
_symmetry.space_group_name_H-M   'P 1'
#
loop_
_entity.id
_entity.type
_entity.pdbx_description
1 polymer ?
#
loop_
_entity_poly.entity_id
_entity_poly.type
_entity_poly.pdbx_seq_one_letter_code
_entity_poly.pdbx_strand_id
1 'polypeptide(L)'
;MSYLPLLFFFLAEIPENEYIKYFSPDFSLRIPNGHIENLNSKSYISTIKMQVLENLRCIQHAPNVQMQEVPPDFYIPDFDEDAQNPDERVDQHTQDKHIQRDDEYYEGDNDNDHNMDDV
;
A
#
# COMPACT_ATOMS: atom_id res chain seq x y z
N MET A 1 -26.73 11.88 16.78
CA MET A 1 -26.04 13.08 16.29
C MET A 1 -25.35 12.73 14.99
N SER A 2 -25.93 13.16 13.88
CA SER A 2 -25.45 12.91 12.53
C SER A 2 -24.23 13.81 12.25
N TYR A 3 -23.09 13.19 11.96
CA TYR A 3 -21.91 13.87 11.44
C TYR A 3 -22.23 14.40 10.04
N LEU A 4 -22.36 15.72 9.90
CA LEU A 4 -22.45 16.38 8.60
C LEU A 4 -21.07 16.27 7.93
N PRO A 5 -20.97 15.81 6.66
CA PRO A 5 -19.69 15.78 5.96
C PRO A 5 -19.37 17.21 5.49
N LEU A 6 -18.74 17.99 6.36
CA LEU A 6 -18.35 19.38 6.08
C LEU A 6 -17.18 19.48 5.07
N LEU A 7 -16.68 18.36 4.54
CA LEU A 7 -15.54 18.33 3.64
C LEU A 7 -15.91 18.41 2.15
N PHE A 8 -17.18 18.28 1.77
CA PHE A 8 -17.56 18.31 0.35
C PHE A 8 -17.91 19.71 -0.18
N PHE A 9 -18.06 20.71 0.72
CA PHE A 9 -18.53 22.05 0.35
C PHE A 9 -17.42 23.10 0.13
N PHE A 10 -16.15 22.75 0.32
CA PHE A 10 -15.05 23.74 0.30
C PHE A 10 -14.60 24.21 -1.11
N LEU A 11 -15.12 23.68 -2.22
CA LEU A 11 -14.40 23.78 -3.52
C LEU A 11 -15.28 24.06 -4.74
N ALA A 12 -16.19 25.04 -4.62
CA ALA A 12 -16.88 25.59 -5.79
C ALA A 12 -16.80 27.12 -5.84
N GLU A 13 -17.07 27.78 -4.72
CA GLU A 13 -17.06 29.25 -4.62
C GLU A 13 -15.83 29.74 -3.87
N ILE A 14 -15.24 30.81 -4.39
CA ILE A 14 -14.05 31.43 -3.79
C ILE A 14 -14.47 32.19 -2.53
N PRO A 15 -13.82 31.98 -1.37
CA PRO A 15 -14.07 32.77 -0.17
C PRO A 15 -13.83 34.27 -0.40
N GLU A 16 -14.62 35.12 0.26
CA GLU A 16 -14.48 36.57 0.14
C GLU A 16 -13.06 37.04 0.46
N ASN A 17 -12.46 37.78 -0.47
CA ASN A 17 -11.16 38.42 -0.31
C ASN A 17 -11.12 39.73 -1.13
N GLU A 18 -10.12 40.58 -0.88
CA GLU A 18 -10.00 41.88 -1.56
C GLU A 18 -9.82 41.77 -3.09
N TYR A 19 -9.42 40.59 -3.57
CA TYR A 19 -9.15 40.27 -4.97
C TYR A 19 -10.30 39.50 -5.64
N ILE A 20 -11.44 39.30 -4.97
CA ILE A 20 -12.54 38.48 -5.48
C ILE A 20 -13.11 39.02 -6.80
N LYS A 21 -13.03 40.35 -6.98
CA LYS A 21 -13.47 41.06 -8.18
C LYS A 21 -12.77 40.60 -9.46
N TYR A 22 -11.55 40.03 -9.37
CA TYR A 22 -10.83 39.49 -10.52
C TYR A 22 -11.43 38.19 -11.06
N PHE A 23 -12.27 37.51 -10.28
CA PHE A 23 -12.91 36.24 -10.65
C PHE A 23 -14.36 36.43 -11.15
N SER A 24 -14.80 37.67 -11.37
CA SER A 24 -16.07 37.96 -12.02
C SER A 24 -16.09 37.39 -13.46
N PRO A 25 -17.21 36.82 -13.97
CA PRO A 25 -18.55 36.79 -13.37
C PRO A 25 -18.86 35.58 -12.47
N ASP A 26 -18.11 34.50 -12.57
CA ASP A 26 -18.51 33.20 -12.02
C ASP A 26 -17.97 32.93 -10.60
N PHE A 27 -17.03 33.74 -10.10
CA PHE A 27 -16.45 33.68 -8.75
C PHE A 27 -16.02 32.26 -8.30
N SER A 28 -15.60 31.44 -9.27
CA SER A 28 -15.21 30.05 -9.07
C SER A 28 -13.76 29.83 -9.45
N LEU A 29 -13.09 28.91 -8.74
CA LEU A 29 -11.77 28.41 -9.15
C LEU A 29 -11.84 27.47 -10.35
N ARG A 30 -13.04 26.96 -10.68
CA ARG A 30 -13.22 26.01 -11.77
C ARG A 30 -13.20 26.77 -13.09
N ILE A 31 -12.14 26.57 -13.86
CA ILE A 31 -12.07 27.03 -15.25
C ILE A 31 -12.95 26.07 -16.07
N PRO A 32 -13.91 26.56 -16.88
CA PRO A 32 -14.65 25.69 -17.79
C PRO A 32 -13.66 25.03 -18.74
N ASN A 33 -13.76 23.71 -18.87
CA ASN A 33 -12.90 22.97 -19.79
C ASN A 33 -13.05 23.58 -21.19
N GLY A 34 -11.96 24.15 -21.71
CA GLY A 34 -11.92 24.57 -23.11
C GLY A 34 -12.18 23.36 -24.00
N HIS A 35 -12.96 23.55 -25.07
CA HIS A 35 -13.17 22.52 -26.08
C HIS A 35 -11.90 22.37 -26.93
N ILE A 36 -10.83 21.89 -26.31
CA ILE A 36 -9.59 21.53 -26.96
C ILE A 36 -9.63 20.02 -27.11
N GLU A 37 -9.51 19.55 -28.35
CA GLU A 37 -9.47 18.12 -28.62
C GLU A 37 -8.21 17.51 -27.99
N ASN A 38 -8.40 16.42 -27.24
CA ASN A 38 -7.28 15.70 -26.67
C ASN A 38 -6.62 14.81 -27.73
N LEU A 39 -5.52 15.28 -28.30
CA LEU A 39 -4.72 14.52 -29.27
C LEU A 39 -3.80 13.48 -28.62
N ASN A 40 -3.81 13.34 -27.28
CA ASN A 40 -3.03 12.34 -26.56
C ASN A 40 -3.73 10.98 -26.66
N SER A 41 -3.51 10.27 -27.78
CA SER A 41 -3.96 8.88 -27.90
C SER A 41 -3.24 7.99 -26.87
N LYS A 42 -3.94 6.95 -26.39
CA LYS A 42 -3.35 6.00 -25.43
C LYS A 42 -2.07 5.35 -25.96
N SER A 43 -2.05 5.02 -27.26
CA SER A 43 -0.88 4.42 -27.92
C SER A 43 0.33 5.37 -27.93
N TYR A 44 0.11 6.65 -28.24
CA TYR A 44 1.16 7.67 -28.23
C TYR A 44 1.80 7.80 -26.85
N ILE A 45 0.99 7.93 -25.79
CA ILE A 45 1.48 8.04 -24.41
C ILE A 45 2.22 6.76 -23.97
N SER A 46 1.71 5.58 -24.31
CA SER A 46 2.37 4.30 -24.01
C SER A 46 3.74 4.20 -24.67
N THR A 47 3.88 4.69 -25.90
CA THR A 47 5.15 4.68 -26.65
C THR A 47 6.18 5.57 -25.96
N ILE A 48 5.80 6.80 -25.60
CA ILE A 48 6.67 7.72 -24.85
C ILE A 48 7.06 7.12 -23.50
N LYS A 49 6.09 6.55 -22.77
CA LYS A 49 6.35 5.90 -21.47
C LYS A 49 7.41 4.80 -21.60
N MET A 50 7.27 3.91 -22.59
CA MET A 50 8.25 2.86 -22.83
C MET A 50 9.65 3.42 -23.12
N GLN A 51 9.74 4.42 -23.99
CA GLN A 51 11.03 5.05 -24.33
C GLN A 51 11.69 5.70 -23.12
N VAL A 52 10.92 6.40 -22.29
CA VAL A 52 11.42 7.02 -21.05
C VAL A 52 11.91 5.95 -20.09
N LEU A 53 11.17 4.85 -19.91
CA LEU A 53 11.59 3.75 -19.03
C LEU A 53 12.88 3.08 -19.51
N GLU A 54 13.06 2.89 -20.82
CA GLU A 54 14.31 2.35 -21.37
C GLU A 54 15.48 3.31 -21.14
N ASN A 55 15.26 4.61 -21.32
CA ASN A 55 16.28 5.62 -21.01
C ASN A 55 16.67 5.60 -19.52
N LEU A 56 15.69 5.44 -18.62
CA LEU A 56 15.92 5.34 -17.19
C LEU A 56 16.68 4.05 -16.83
N ARG A 57 16.47 2.96 -17.56
CA ARG A 57 17.21 1.70 -17.38
C ARG A 57 18.71 1.85 -17.68
N CYS A 58 19.06 2.75 -18.61
CA CYS A 58 20.44 3.07 -18.96
C CYS A 58 21.15 3.95 -17.92
N ILE A 59 20.41 4.60 -17.03
CA ILE A 59 21.00 5.32 -15.90
C ILE A 59 21.51 4.25 -14.93
N GLN A 60 22.83 4.20 -14.71
CA GLN A 60 23.38 3.41 -13.62
C GLN A 60 22.64 3.80 -12.35
N HIS A 61 22.05 2.81 -11.65
CA HIS A 61 21.40 2.95 -10.35
C HIS A 61 22.15 3.98 -9.51
N ALA A 62 21.49 4.79 -8.69
CA ALA A 62 22.20 5.63 -7.74
C ALA A 62 22.69 4.73 -6.58
N PRO A 63 23.93 4.18 -6.59
CA PRO A 63 24.39 3.29 -5.52
C PRO A 63 24.55 4.04 -4.18
N ASN A 64 24.41 5.37 -4.18
CA ASN A 64 24.58 6.22 -3.02
C ASN A 64 23.29 6.41 -2.21
N VAL A 65 22.18 5.80 -2.62
CA VAL A 65 20.99 5.71 -1.77
C VAL A 65 21.17 4.47 -0.90
N GLN A 66 21.51 4.70 0.37
CA GLN A 66 21.55 3.63 1.36
C GLN A 66 20.14 3.02 1.46
N MET A 67 20.03 1.72 1.22
CA MET A 67 18.79 0.99 1.47
C MET A 67 18.54 1.00 2.98
N GLN A 68 17.40 1.54 3.41
CA GLN A 68 16.94 1.46 4.79
C GLN A 68 15.81 0.43 4.85
N GLU A 69 15.87 -0.46 5.84
CA GLU A 69 14.78 -1.41 6.09
C GLU A 69 13.48 -0.65 6.35
N VAL A 70 12.42 -1.11 5.68
CA VAL A 70 11.07 -0.60 5.92
C VAL A 70 10.65 -1.04 7.32
N PRO A 71 10.24 -0.11 8.20
CA PRO A 71 9.71 -0.50 9.50
C PRO A 71 8.51 -1.44 9.32
N PRO A 72 8.36 -2.48 10.16
CA PRO A 72 7.22 -3.39 10.06
C PRO A 72 5.90 -2.61 10.20
N ASP A 73 4.92 -2.94 9.36
CA ASP A 73 3.62 -2.26 9.28
C ASP A 73 2.81 -2.33 10.60
N PHE A 74 3.14 -3.27 11.49
CA PHE A 74 2.47 -3.48 12.78
C PHE A 74 3.47 -3.82 13.89
N TYR A 75 3.22 -3.30 15.09
CA TYR A 75 3.90 -3.74 16.32
C TYR A 75 3.40 -5.14 16.65
N ILE A 76 4.25 -6.14 16.52
CA ILE A 76 4.01 -7.49 17.03
C ILE A 76 4.60 -7.50 18.44
N PRO A 77 3.78 -7.59 19.50
CA PRO A 77 4.30 -7.79 20.85
C PRO A 77 5.13 -9.07 20.88
N ASP A 78 6.26 -9.07 21.59
CA ASP A 78 7.00 -10.30 21.87
C ASP A 78 6.05 -11.23 22.63
N PHE A 79 5.59 -12.29 21.96
CA PHE A 79 4.81 -13.34 22.59
C PHE A 79 5.79 -14.19 23.40
N ASP A 80 5.60 -14.21 24.71
CA ASP A 80 6.35 -15.11 25.58
C ASP A 80 5.85 -16.54 25.33
N GLU A 81 6.59 -17.29 24.51
CA GLU A 81 6.28 -18.68 24.15
C GLU A 81 6.19 -19.57 25.40
N ASP A 82 6.96 -19.26 26.45
CA ASP A 82 6.99 -20.00 27.72
C ASP A 82 5.73 -19.77 28.58
N ALA A 83 4.93 -18.74 28.26
CA ALA A 83 3.69 -18.42 28.97
C ALA A 83 2.43 -19.02 28.31
N GLN A 84 2.57 -19.69 27.15
CA GLN A 84 1.44 -20.32 26.47
C GLN A 84 1.07 -21.66 27.11
N ASN A 85 -0.22 -21.86 27.33
CA ASN A 85 -0.73 -23.13 27.84
C ASN A 85 -0.71 -24.17 26.71
N PRO A 86 -0.03 -25.32 26.87
CA PRO A 86 0.05 -26.35 25.82
C PRO A 86 -1.30 -26.97 25.45
N ASP A 87 -2.32 -26.83 26.32
CA ASP A 87 -3.68 -27.31 26.05
C ASP A 87 -4.54 -26.29 25.28
N GLU A 88 -4.03 -25.06 25.07
CA GLU A 88 -4.74 -24.00 24.35
C GLU A 88 -4.34 -23.99 22.87
N ARG A 89 -5.34 -24.00 21.98
CA ARG A 89 -5.10 -23.95 20.54
C ARG A 89 -4.51 -22.59 20.16
N VAL A 90 -3.32 -22.60 19.55
CA VAL A 90 -2.66 -21.42 19.00
C VAL A 90 -3.54 -20.73 17.94
N ASP A 91 -3.69 -19.42 18.03
CA ASP A 91 -4.46 -18.64 17.04
C ASP A 91 -3.85 -18.76 15.63
N GLN A 92 -4.71 -18.76 14.61
CA GLN A 92 -4.28 -18.93 13.23
C GLN A 92 -3.33 -17.81 12.76
N HIS A 93 -3.51 -16.60 13.27
CA HIS A 93 -2.62 -15.48 12.98
C HIS A 93 -1.18 -15.69 13.49
N THR A 94 -1.02 -16.45 14.58
CA THR A 94 0.29 -16.78 15.15
C THR A 94 0.96 -17.91 14.36
N GLN A 95 0.18 -18.90 13.93
CA GLN A 95 0.67 -20.00 13.08
C GLN A 95 1.18 -19.49 11.72
N ASP A 96 0.44 -18.59 11.08
CA ASP A 96 0.79 -18.03 9.76
C ASP A 96 2.09 -17.20 9.78
N LYS A 97 2.54 -16.75 10.96
CA LYS A 97 3.81 -16.01 11.14
C LYS A 97 5.00 -16.92 11.39
N HIS A 98 4.78 -18.19 11.72
CA HIS A 98 5.86 -19.12 12.00
C HIS A 98 6.59 -19.47 10.71
N ILE A 99 7.85 -19.04 10.60
CA ILE A 99 8.69 -19.33 9.44
C ILE A 99 9.40 -20.66 9.72
N GLN A 100 8.95 -21.74 9.08
CA GLN A 100 9.69 -23.00 9.07
C GLN A 100 10.96 -22.84 8.25
N ARG A 101 12.06 -23.42 8.74
CA ARG A 101 13.34 -23.33 8.03
C ARG A 101 13.41 -24.41 6.94
N ASP A 102 14.05 -24.09 5.83
CA ASP A 102 14.23 -25.03 4.70
C ASP A 102 14.99 -26.32 5.08
N ASP A 103 15.70 -26.33 6.22
CA ASP A 103 16.44 -27.47 6.75
C ASP A 103 15.70 -28.27 7.85
N GLU A 104 14.45 -27.93 8.16
CA GLU A 104 13.60 -28.70 9.07
C GLU A 104 12.94 -29.89 8.35
N TYR A 105 13.22 -31.11 8.82
CA TYR A 105 12.67 -32.36 8.29
C TYR A 105 11.44 -32.88 9.07
N TYR A 106 11.04 -32.19 10.14
CA TYR A 106 9.89 -32.55 10.98
C TYR A 106 8.73 -31.58 10.72
N GLU A 107 7.54 -32.09 10.39
CA GLU A 107 6.33 -31.27 10.18
C GLU A 107 5.67 -30.90 11.53
N GLY A 108 6.39 -30.14 12.37
CA GLY A 108 5.89 -29.59 13.64
C GLY A 108 5.29 -30.63 14.61
N ASP A 109 4.39 -30.17 15.48
CA ASP A 109 3.75 -30.97 16.54
C ASP A 109 2.75 -32.05 16.04
N ASN A 110 2.63 -32.22 14.72
CA ASN A 110 1.73 -33.20 14.08
C ASN A 110 2.50 -34.27 13.31
N ASP A 111 3.72 -34.62 13.73
CA ASP A 111 4.30 -35.89 13.32
C ASP A 111 3.34 -37.01 13.76
N ASN A 112 2.92 -37.83 12.79
CA ASN A 112 2.12 -39.02 12.99
C ASN A 112 2.99 -40.23 12.64
N ASP A 113 4.10 -40.42 13.35
CA ASP A 113 4.78 -41.73 13.34
C ASP A 113 4.09 -42.76 14.26
N HIS A 114 2.81 -42.56 14.60
CA HIS A 114 2.01 -43.56 15.31
C HIS A 114 1.46 -44.68 14.41
N ASN A 115 2.21 -45.09 13.39
CA ASN A 115 1.90 -46.29 12.61
C ASN A 115 3.03 -47.33 12.71
N MET A 116 3.24 -47.84 13.93
CA MET A 116 3.81 -49.18 14.12
C MET A 116 2.72 -50.20 13.78
N ASP A 117 2.50 -50.42 12.48
CA ASP A 117 1.97 -51.69 12.00
C ASP A 117 3.07 -52.74 12.21
N ASP A 118 3.00 -53.55 13.26
CA ASP A 118 3.69 -54.84 13.31
C ASP A 118 2.89 -55.88 14.12
N VAL A 119 2.22 -56.75 13.34
CA VAL A 119 1.83 -58.18 13.56
C VAL A 119 0.92 -58.57 14.72
#